data_AF-M4ULF5-F1
#
_entry.id   AF-M4ULF5-F1
#
_cell.length_a   1.000
_cell.length_b   1.000
_cell.length_c   1.000
_cell.angle_alpha   90.00
_cell.angle_beta   90.00
_cell.angle_gamma   90.00
#
_symmetry.space_group_name_H-M   'P 1'
#
loop_
_entity.id
_entity.type
_entity.pdbx_description
1 polymer ?
#
loop_
_entity_poly.entity_id
_entity_poly.type
_entity_poly.pdbx_seq_one_letter_code
_entity_poly.pdbx_strand_id
1 'polypeptide(L)'
;MNNRDLFSELSSALVDAKNHSEGKLTLRTHKVALSSGLGISPVEIIGIREKFNLSRGVFAQLLHTSSRTLENWEQGRSAPNGQAITLLKLVQRYPETLTQIAEL
;
A
#
# COMPACT_ATOMS: atom_id res chain seq x y z
N MET A 1 30.96 1.51 -32.64
CA MET A 1 30.31 2.76 -32.17
C MET A 1 28.86 2.72 -32.60
N ASN A 2 27.96 2.98 -31.66
CA ASN A 2 26.52 2.74 -31.80
C ASN A 2 25.94 3.70 -32.86
N ASN A 3 25.63 3.19 -34.05
CA ASN A 3 25.02 3.94 -35.14
C ASN A 3 23.49 4.00 -34.95
N ARG A 4 23.06 4.58 -33.82
CA ARG A 4 21.65 4.76 -33.50
C ARG A 4 21.22 6.16 -33.89
N ASP A 5 20.27 6.24 -34.81
CA ASP A 5 19.61 7.49 -35.15
C ASP A 5 18.36 7.67 -34.28
N LEU A 6 18.46 8.59 -33.33
CA LEU A 6 17.40 8.86 -32.37
C LEU A 6 16.13 9.40 -33.03
N PHE A 7 16.26 10.22 -34.07
CA PHE A 7 15.11 10.85 -34.71
C PHE A 7 14.23 9.80 -35.40
N SER A 8 14.86 8.87 -36.12
CA SER A 8 14.15 7.77 -36.79
C SER A 8 13.50 6.82 -35.78
N GLU A 9 14.19 6.48 -34.68
CA GLU A 9 13.64 5.61 -33.65
C GLU A 9 12.41 6.20 -32.97
N LEU A 10 12.46 7.49 -32.57
CA LEU A 10 11.33 8.17 -31.96
C LEU A 10 10.16 8.33 -32.93
N SER A 11 10.45 8.67 -34.19
CA SER A 11 9.41 8.80 -35.24
C SER A 11 8.68 7.47 -35.45
N SER A 12 9.42 6.35 -35.50
CA SER A 12 8.82 5.01 -35.60
C SER A 12 7.97 4.68 -34.37
N ALA A 13 8.48 4.94 -33.17
CA ALA A 13 7.75 4.65 -31.92
C ALA A 13 6.43 5.41 -31.81
N LEU A 14 6.36 6.65 -32.31
CA LEU A 14 5.11 7.43 -32.35
C LEU A 14 4.09 6.86 -33.34
N VAL A 15 4.55 6.37 -34.49
CA VAL A 15 3.68 5.66 -35.46
C VAL A 15 3.15 4.37 -34.84
N ASP A 16 4.00 3.60 -34.15
CA ASP A 16 3.59 2.39 -33.44
C ASP A 16 2.58 2.69 -32.32
N ALA A 17 2.79 3.77 -31.56
CA ALA A 17 1.84 4.23 -30.54
C ALA A 17 0.48 4.62 -31.15
N LYS A 18 0.47 5.28 -32.32
CA LYS A 18 -0.77 5.58 -33.06
C LYS A 18 -1.48 4.30 -33.48
N ASN A 19 -0.77 3.37 -34.13
CA ASN A 19 -1.34 2.09 -34.57
C ASN A 19 -1.88 1.28 -33.39
N HIS A 20 -1.20 1.34 -32.24
CA HIS A 20 -1.67 0.72 -31.00
C HIS A 20 -2.95 1.37 -30.47
N SER A 21 -3.05 2.70 -30.48
CA SER A 21 -4.28 3.41 -30.07
C SER A 21 -5.47 3.13 -30.98
N GLU A 22 -5.23 2.85 -32.27
CA GLU A 22 -6.23 2.45 -33.26
C GLU A 22 -6.54 0.94 -33.22
N GLY A 23 -5.90 0.17 -32.34
CA GLY A 23 -6.08 -1.28 -32.23
C GLY A 23 -5.48 -2.10 -33.37
N LYS A 24 -4.64 -1.48 -34.23
CA LYS A 24 -4.00 -2.10 -35.40
C LYS A 24 -2.68 -2.81 -35.08
N LEU A 25 -2.08 -2.47 -33.94
CA LEU A 25 -0.80 -3.02 -33.47
C LEU A 25 -0.92 -3.37 -31.98
N THR A 26 -0.40 -4.54 -31.57
CA THR A 26 -0.31 -4.90 -30.15
C THR A 26 1.09 -4.61 -29.64
N LEU A 27 1.21 -3.78 -28.62
CA LEU A 27 2.48 -3.45 -27.96
C LEU A 27 2.55 -4.12 -26.58
N ARG A 28 3.78 -4.35 -26.09
CA ARG A 28 4.00 -4.83 -24.72
C ARG A 28 3.36 -3.84 -23.74
N THR A 29 2.29 -4.27 -23.10
CA THR A 29 1.46 -3.43 -22.23
C THR A 29 1.48 -3.97 -20.81
N HIS A 30 1.76 -3.09 -19.84
CA HIS A 30 1.65 -3.40 -18.42
C HIS A 30 0.48 -2.62 -17.83
N LYS A 31 -0.58 -3.33 -17.43
CA LYS A 31 -1.70 -2.72 -16.70
C LYS A 31 -1.31 -2.61 -15.23
N VAL A 32 -1.24 -1.38 -14.73
CA VAL A 32 -1.00 -1.11 -13.30
C VAL A 32 -2.30 -0.62 -12.69
N ALA A 33 -2.84 -1.38 -11.75
CA ALA A 33 -3.97 -0.94 -10.94
C ALA A 33 -3.44 -0.08 -9.78
N LEU A 34 -3.80 1.20 -9.77
CA LEU A 34 -3.58 2.05 -8.60
C LEU A 34 -4.73 1.81 -7.62
N SER A 35 -4.41 1.23 -6.46
CA SER A 35 -5.40 1.04 -5.40
C SER A 35 -5.80 2.40 -4.82
N SER A 36 -7.08 2.75 -4.90
CA SER A 36 -7.66 3.97 -4.33
C SER A 36 -7.76 3.85 -2.80
N GLY A 37 -6.65 4.15 -2.12
CA GLY A 37 -6.56 4.15 -0.66
C GLY A 37 -6.61 2.75 -0.02
N LEU A 38 -6.00 2.63 1.16
CA LEU A 38 -6.16 1.44 1.99
C LEU A 38 -7.33 1.68 2.95
N GLY A 39 -8.23 0.72 3.06
CA GLY A 39 -9.27 0.68 4.08
C GLY A 39 -8.96 -0.38 5.14
N ILE A 40 -9.47 -0.19 6.35
CA ILE A 40 -9.42 -1.19 7.42
C ILE A 40 -10.67 -1.07 8.29
N SER A 41 -11.30 -2.21 8.59
CA SER A 41 -12.47 -2.24 9.48
C SER A 41 -12.07 -2.32 10.96
N PRO A 42 -12.94 -1.90 11.89
CA PRO A 42 -12.70 -2.04 13.34
C PRO A 42 -12.41 -3.49 13.77
N VAL A 43 -13.12 -4.45 13.18
CA VAL A 43 -12.94 -5.89 13.44
C VAL A 43 -11.56 -6.37 12.98
N GLU A 44 -11.06 -5.87 11.85
CA GLU A 44 -9.70 -6.19 11.41
C GLU A 44 -8.64 -5.67 12.37
N ILE A 45 -8.82 -4.47 12.95
CA ILE A 45 -7.87 -3.91 13.93
C ILE A 45 -7.80 -4.79 15.17
N ILE A 46 -8.96 -5.22 15.69
CA ILE A 46 -9.05 -6.17 16.81
C ILE A 46 -8.32 -7.47 16.47
N GLY A 47 -8.61 -8.05 15.30
CA GLY A 47 -7.99 -9.30 14.86
C GLY A 47 -6.47 -9.21 14.69
N ILE A 48 -5.95 -8.07 14.23
CA ILE A 48 -4.50 -7.83 14.16
C ILE A 48 -3.92 -7.86 15.57
N ARG A 49 -4.44 -7.06 16.50
CA ARG A 49 -3.93 -7.01 17.88
C ARG A 49 -3.95 -8.38 18.54
N GLU A 50 -5.04 -9.12 18.39
CA GLU A 50 -5.23 -10.43 19.02
C GLU A 50 -4.34 -11.51 18.41
N LYS A 51 -4.00 -11.41 17.13
CA LYS A 51 -3.02 -12.31 16.50
C LYS A 51 -1.64 -12.26 17.18
N PHE A 52 -1.29 -11.14 17.80
CA PHE A 52 -0.05 -10.98 18.57
C PHE A 52 -0.22 -11.26 20.07
N ASN A 53 -1.41 -11.65 20.53
CA ASN A 53 -1.74 -11.81 21.95
C ASN A 53 -1.41 -10.56 22.80
N LEU A 54 -1.56 -9.37 22.23
CA LEU A 54 -1.26 -8.12 22.90
C LEU A 54 -2.50 -7.49 23.53
N SER A 55 -2.30 -6.91 24.72
CA SER A 55 -3.27 -6.02 25.30
C SER A 55 -3.38 -4.73 24.47
N ARG A 56 -4.53 -4.06 24.56
CA ARG A 56 -4.75 -2.79 23.84
C ARG A 56 -3.69 -1.74 24.17
N GLY A 57 -3.30 -1.62 25.43
CA GLY A 57 -2.30 -0.64 25.86
C GLY A 57 -0.94 -0.88 25.22
N VAL A 58 -0.46 -2.14 25.24
CA VAL A 58 0.83 -2.50 24.65
C VAL A 58 0.82 -2.30 23.14
N PHE A 59 -0.25 -2.73 22.47
CA PHE A 59 -0.37 -2.55 21.02
C PHE A 59 -0.47 -1.07 20.62
N ALA A 60 -1.20 -0.25 21.38
CA ALA A 60 -1.26 1.19 21.15
C ALA A 60 0.11 1.86 21.31
N GLN A 61 0.89 1.46 22.31
CA GLN A 61 2.23 1.98 22.54
C GLN A 61 3.18 1.66 21.38
N LEU A 62 3.13 0.43 20.84
CA LEU A 62 3.88 0.06 19.64
C LEU A 62 3.47 0.86 18.41
N LEU A 63 2.19 1.22 18.29
CA LEU A 63 1.70 2.07 17.21
C LEU A 63 1.87 3.59 17.48
N HIS A 64 2.59 3.97 18.55
CA HIS A 64 2.77 5.36 19.00
C HIS A 64 1.45 6.15 19.08
N THR A 65 0.40 5.52 19.61
CA THR A 65 -0.91 6.14 19.83
C THR A 65 -1.40 5.88 21.26
N SER A 66 -2.45 6.60 21.67
CA SER A 66 -3.05 6.34 22.98
C SER A 66 -3.92 5.08 22.96
N SER A 67 -4.00 4.37 24.09
CA SER A 67 -4.93 3.24 24.25
C SER A 67 -6.37 3.64 23.95
N ARG A 68 -6.76 4.87 24.29
CA ARG A 68 -8.09 5.43 23.99
C ARG A 68 -8.32 5.63 22.50
N THR A 69 -7.30 6.08 21.77
CA THR A 69 -7.35 6.24 20.31
C THR A 69 -7.53 4.88 19.64
N LEU A 70 -6.72 3.88 20.03
CA LEU A 70 -6.85 2.52 19.52
C LEU A 70 -8.24 1.93 19.83
N GLU A 71 -8.76 2.15 21.05
CA GLU A 71 -10.11 1.73 21.42
C GLU A 71 -11.18 2.39 20.53
N ASN A 72 -11.05 3.68 20.24
CA ASN A 72 -11.99 4.38 19.35
C ASN A 72 -11.95 3.83 17.92
N TRP A 73 -10.80 3.35 17.45
CA TRP A 73 -10.69 2.66 16.16
C TRP A 73 -11.34 1.28 16.19
N GLU A 74 -11.03 0.47 17.21
CA GLU A 74 -11.61 -0.88 17.39
C GLU A 74 -13.13 -0.86 17.59
N GLN A 75 -13.69 0.23 18.12
CA GLN A 75 -15.13 0.41 18.30
C GLN A 75 -15.79 1.22 17.16
N GLY A 76 -15.02 1.65 16.15
CA GLY A 76 -15.54 2.40 15.00
C GLY A 76 -16.02 3.82 15.31
N ARG A 77 -15.68 4.39 16.47
CA ARG A 77 -15.99 5.79 16.82
C ARG A 77 -15.13 6.80 16.06
N SER A 78 -13.98 6.37 15.57
CA SER A 78 -13.09 7.17 14.74
C SER A 78 -12.34 6.26 13.78
N ALA A 79 -11.83 6.82 12.67
CA ALA A 79 -10.99 6.09 11.74
C ALA A 79 -9.50 6.41 11.96
N PRO A 80 -8.60 5.42 11.82
CA PRO A 80 -7.17 5.69 11.72
C PRO A 80 -6.85 6.53 10.48
N ASN A 81 -5.80 7.35 10.57
CA ASN A 81 -5.27 8.08 9.41
C ASN A 81 -4.57 7.12 8.42
N GLY A 82 -4.27 7.61 7.21
CA GLY A 82 -3.69 6.78 6.15
C GLY A 82 -2.37 6.08 6.53
N GLN A 83 -1.53 6.73 7.33
CA GLN A 83 -0.26 6.17 7.81
C GLN A 83 -0.52 5.03 8.81
N ALA A 84 -1.45 5.23 9.75
CA ALA A 84 -1.85 4.20 10.72
C ALA A 84 -2.51 3.00 10.01
N ILE A 85 -3.35 3.23 8.99
CA ILE A 85 -3.90 2.14 8.17
C ILE A 85 -2.77 1.36 7.48
N THR A 86 -1.80 2.08 6.90
CA THR A 86 -0.66 1.46 6.23
C THR A 86 0.14 0.61 7.22
N LEU A 87 0.43 1.14 8.41
CA LEU A 87 1.17 0.42 9.45
C LEU A 87 0.40 -0.82 9.93
N LEU A 88 -0.90 -0.70 10.19
CA LEU A 88 -1.77 -1.81 10.57
C LEU A 88 -1.80 -2.91 9.49
N LYS A 89 -1.91 -2.54 8.22
CA LYS A 89 -1.85 -3.49 7.09
C LYS A 89 -0.47 -4.11 6.92
N LEU A 90 0.59 -3.35 7.22
CA LEU A 90 1.97 -3.81 7.16
C LEU A 90 2.21 -4.88 8.23
N VAL A 91 1.88 -4.62 9.49
CA VAL A 91 2.04 -5.61 10.58
C VAL A 91 1.11 -6.81 10.40
N GLN A 92 -0.06 -6.64 9.75
CA GLN A 92 -0.96 -7.75 9.42
C GLN A 92 -0.31 -8.72 8.42
N ARG A 93 0.35 -8.17 7.39
CA ARG A 93 0.97 -8.94 6.30
C ARG A 93 2.38 -9.44 6.65
N TYR A 94 3.14 -8.65 7.39
CA TYR A 94 4.55 -8.85 7.74
C TYR A 94 4.70 -8.72 9.27
N PRO A 95 4.38 -9.77 10.04
CA PRO A 95 4.38 -9.72 11.50
C PRO A 95 5.71 -9.28 12.13
N GLU A 96 6.84 -9.55 11.47
CA GLU A 96 8.19 -9.12 11.84
C GLU A 96 8.33 -7.60 11.95
N THR A 97 7.51 -6.84 11.22
CA THR A 97 7.49 -5.37 11.28
C THR A 97 7.18 -4.89 12.70
N LEU A 98 6.34 -5.61 13.45
CA LEU A 98 5.98 -5.20 14.80
C LEU A 98 7.18 -5.29 15.77
N THR A 99 8.05 -6.28 15.57
CA THR A 99 9.31 -6.40 16.32
C THR A 99 10.27 -5.27 15.93
N GLN A 100 10.40 -4.98 14.63
CA GLN A 100 11.24 -3.86 14.17
C GLN A 100 10.79 -2.52 14.76
N ILE A 101 9.48 -2.28 14.86
CA ILE A 101 8.93 -1.06 15.49
C ILE A 101 9.29 -1.00 16.98
N ALA A 102 9.31 -2.13 17.68
CA ALA A 102 9.66 -2.18 19.10
C ALA A 102 11.14 -1.86 19.38
N GLU A 103 12.00 -1.94 18.34
CA GLU A 103 13.44 -1.67 18.40
C GLU A 103 13.82 -0.25 17.93
N LEU A 104 12.84 0.54 17.47
CA LEU A 104 13.04 1.96 17.09
C LEU A 104 13.19 2.86 18.32
#